data_AF-A0A427XWU4-F1
#
_entry.id   AF-A0A427XWU4-F1
#
_cell.length_a   1.000
_cell.length_b   1.000
_cell.length_c   1.000
_cell.angle_alpha   90.00
_cell.angle_beta   90.00
_cell.angle_gamma   90.00
#
_symmetry.space_group_name_H-M   'P 1'
#
loop_
_entity.id
_entity.type
_entity.pdbx_description
1 polymer ?
#
loop_
_entity_poly.entity_id
_entity_poly.type
_entity_poly.pdbx_seq_one_letter_code
_entity_poly.pdbx_strand_id
1 'polypeptide(L)'
;MAAVHSAPSLHSLQSHASSSRDIELDVIAPAAPTTPSGGNSTAPPSAAVSQTSLTPPAATKMREISICVSAFFLTFTTCGAVFSFGVYQDLYQTMAEEPNTPFTGASPAIIDLIGTLTAAFMMLGAPLTIGYTKSFSPRAIIFTGAVLYFVASILASFSQHLWQFILTQGLLMGIATCLSYIPAVTVAPMWFDRNRALAMGLILSGTGVGGLVFSPFLQALNASVGFRNSLRIAGAVTTVCIVIGGIVLDWDPVSKARMQAEKDARRSRYGAGDRLRQFWDIPLVNWRIARSSKFTAQLVAGMLQAAAYYTPVFFFSAYARTLGYSAKTGAGFISVNNACNALGKILLGIVADRIGRVNMLLITTALSAICSFVFWLPSTLTPSLPAAQGLFITYAITYGTFASAYVSLFPAALIEVFGPQNFASVNGVLYMVRGMGTLIGTPSAGAMIRSSAHAALPSGYKDMSVLVGCLLAGATAGVVWLRIEQGIDKQQR
;
A
#
# COMPACT_ATOMS: atom_id res chain seq x y z
N MET A 1 -8.07 62.38 -23.34
CA MET A 1 -6.70 61.88 -23.61
C MET A 1 -6.00 61.79 -22.26
N ALA A 2 -5.55 60.59 -21.92
CA ALA A 2 -4.91 60.08 -20.69
C ALA A 2 -4.63 61.06 -19.53
N ALA A 3 -5.19 60.75 -18.34
CA ALA A 3 -4.82 61.35 -17.08
C ALA A 3 -4.25 60.29 -16.12
N VAL A 4 -2.99 60.47 -15.76
CA VAL A 4 -2.28 59.83 -14.65
C VAL A 4 -1.90 60.97 -13.71
N HIS A 5 -2.28 60.93 -12.44
CA HIS A 5 -1.54 61.62 -11.37
C HIS A 5 -1.88 61.08 -9.97
N SER A 6 -0.84 60.48 -9.38
CA SER A 6 -0.34 60.58 -7.99
C SER A 6 -1.25 61.01 -6.82
N ALA A 7 -1.12 60.24 -5.73
CA ALA A 7 -1.60 60.47 -4.35
C ALA A 7 -1.17 61.82 -3.72
N PRO A 8 -1.79 62.24 -2.60
CA PRO A 8 -1.13 62.05 -1.29
C PRO A 8 -2.05 61.84 -0.07
N SER A 9 -1.41 61.49 1.04
CA SER A 9 -1.92 61.29 2.40
C SER A 9 -1.88 62.55 3.29
N LEU A 10 -2.77 62.61 4.30
CA LEU A 10 -2.58 63.04 5.72
C LEU A 10 -3.63 64.03 6.27
N HIS A 11 -4.34 63.54 7.29
CA HIS A 11 -4.74 64.18 8.56
C HIS A 11 -5.70 65.40 8.63
N SER A 12 -6.65 65.25 9.58
CA SER A 12 -7.54 66.25 10.23
C SER A 12 -8.71 66.75 9.36
N LEU A 13 -9.98 66.65 9.77
CA LEU A 13 -10.57 67.11 11.02
C LEU A 13 -11.87 66.35 11.37
N GLN A 14 -12.07 66.21 12.68
CA GLN A 14 -13.28 65.75 13.35
C GLN A 14 -14.50 66.65 13.05
N SER A 15 -15.69 66.06 12.88
CA SER A 15 -16.91 66.37 13.64
C SER A 15 -18.17 65.84 12.92
N HIS A 16 -19.17 65.50 13.73
CA HIS A 16 -20.53 65.05 13.41
C HIS A 16 -20.80 63.54 13.28
N ALA A 17 -20.96 62.97 14.47
CA ALA A 17 -22.00 62.03 14.89
C ALA A 17 -23.13 61.71 13.88
N SER A 18 -23.45 60.43 13.69
CA SER A 18 -24.49 59.74 14.47
C SER A 18 -24.81 58.36 13.90
N SER A 19 -25.08 57.43 14.83
CA SER A 19 -25.91 56.22 14.66
C SER A 19 -25.46 55.16 13.63
N SER A 20 -24.87 54.07 14.12
CA SER A 20 -25.49 52.74 14.03
C SER A 20 -24.78 51.70 14.91
N ARG A 21 -25.63 50.91 15.56
CA ARG A 21 -25.41 49.92 16.62
C ARG A 21 -24.40 48.82 16.29
N ASP A 22 -23.41 48.65 17.18
CA ASP A 22 -22.74 47.38 17.45
C ASP A 22 -23.51 46.65 18.57
N ILE A 23 -23.81 45.36 18.38
CA ILE A 23 -24.32 44.47 19.43
C ILE A 23 -23.22 43.45 19.72
N GLU A 24 -22.55 43.67 20.84
CA GLU A 24 -21.62 42.77 21.51
C GLU A 24 -22.44 41.73 22.28
N LEU A 25 -22.14 40.44 22.09
CA LEU A 25 -22.86 39.32 22.69
C LEU A 25 -22.15 38.91 23.99
N ASP A 26 -22.66 39.42 25.11
CA ASP A 26 -22.23 39.07 26.46
C ASP A 26 -22.87 37.73 26.90
N VAL A 27 -22.04 36.79 27.35
CA VAL A 27 -22.45 35.42 27.72
C VAL A 27 -22.95 35.41 29.16
N ILE A 28 -24.26 35.33 29.34
CA ILE A 28 -24.94 35.18 30.63
C ILE A 28 -24.88 33.71 31.10
N ALA A 29 -24.41 33.50 32.33
CA ALA A 29 -24.43 32.21 33.03
C ALA A 29 -25.87 31.76 33.40
N PRO A 30 -26.20 30.46 33.41
CA PRO A 30 -27.56 30.01 33.72
C PRO A 30 -27.83 30.01 35.23
N ALA A 31 -28.96 30.61 35.61
CA ALA A 31 -29.53 30.60 36.95
C ALA A 31 -30.03 29.19 37.36
N ALA A 32 -29.89 28.88 38.65
CA ALA A 32 -30.43 27.66 39.28
C ALA A 32 -31.98 27.70 39.31
N PRO A 33 -32.69 26.58 39.07
CA PRO A 33 -34.15 26.55 39.17
C PRO A 33 -34.62 26.32 40.61
N THR A 34 -35.54 27.19 41.04
CA THR A 34 -36.39 27.03 42.21
C THR A 34 -37.49 26.00 41.93
N THR A 35 -37.73 25.12 42.90
CA THR A 35 -38.81 24.12 42.89
C THR A 35 -40.18 24.75 43.19
N PRO A 36 -41.24 24.34 42.47
CA PRO A 36 -42.56 24.18 43.06
C PRO A 36 -43.03 22.72 43.04
N SER A 37 -43.83 22.41 44.03
CA SER A 37 -44.42 21.12 44.37
C SER A 37 -45.56 20.69 43.44
N GLY A 38 -45.68 19.37 43.25
CA GLY A 38 -46.94 18.67 42.97
C GLY A 38 -47.23 18.24 41.54
N GLY A 39 -47.41 16.93 41.33
CA GLY A 39 -48.15 16.38 40.18
C GLY A 39 -47.48 15.21 39.46
N ASN A 40 -47.99 13.99 39.69
CA ASN A 40 -47.64 12.76 38.98
C ASN A 40 -47.82 12.88 37.46
N SER A 41 -46.81 12.52 36.67
CA SER A 41 -46.99 11.85 35.37
C SER A 41 -45.72 11.10 34.97
N THR A 42 -45.88 9.81 34.69
CA THR A 42 -44.84 8.85 34.34
C THR A 42 -44.27 9.11 32.94
N ALA A 43 -42.99 9.47 32.85
CA ALA A 43 -42.19 9.43 31.63
C ALA A 43 -41.18 8.27 31.72
N PRO A 44 -40.94 7.49 30.65
CA PRO A 44 -40.02 6.35 30.70
C PRO A 44 -38.57 6.81 30.85
N PRO A 45 -37.71 6.07 31.56
CA PRO A 45 -36.35 6.50 31.84
C PRO A 45 -35.53 6.52 30.55
N SER A 46 -35.08 7.71 30.15
CA SER A 46 -33.98 7.89 29.22
C SER A 46 -32.78 7.14 29.78
N ALA A 47 -32.36 6.08 29.08
CA ALA A 47 -31.15 5.35 29.39
C ALA A 47 -29.95 6.30 29.23
N ALA A 48 -29.55 6.90 30.34
CA ALA A 48 -28.27 7.56 30.47
C ALA A 48 -27.19 6.50 30.20
N VAL A 49 -26.66 6.50 28.99
CA VAL A 49 -25.45 5.76 28.63
C VAL A 49 -24.35 6.36 29.50
N SER A 50 -24.07 5.73 30.62
CA SER A 50 -22.86 6.00 31.39
C SER A 50 -21.68 5.83 30.44
N GLN A 51 -21.06 6.94 30.05
CA GLN A 51 -19.74 6.96 29.46
C GLN A 51 -18.75 6.55 30.56
N THR A 52 -18.73 5.25 30.87
CA THR A 52 -17.60 4.67 31.59
C THR A 52 -16.40 4.86 30.68
N SER A 53 -15.42 5.62 31.14
CA SER A 53 -14.12 5.79 30.50
C SER A 53 -13.52 4.41 30.25
N LEU A 54 -13.70 3.88 29.03
CA LEU A 54 -13.00 2.72 28.51
C LEU A 54 -11.54 3.14 28.27
N THR A 55 -10.77 3.34 29.34
CA THR A 55 -9.32 3.12 29.28
C THR A 55 -9.13 1.61 29.24
N PRO A 56 -8.82 1.01 28.08
CA PRO A 56 -8.56 -0.42 28.02
C PRO A 56 -7.27 -0.73 28.79
N PRO A 57 -7.11 -1.95 29.32
CA PRO A 57 -5.81 -2.38 29.83
C PRO A 57 -4.79 -2.21 28.70
N ALA A 58 -3.68 -1.54 28.99
CA ALA A 58 -2.58 -1.35 28.05
C ALA A 58 -2.27 -2.71 27.41
N ALA A 59 -2.28 -2.76 26.07
CA ALA A 59 -1.87 -3.95 25.35
C ALA A 59 -0.54 -4.42 25.94
N THR A 60 -0.49 -5.65 26.44
CA THR A 60 0.76 -6.19 26.97
C THR A 60 1.77 -6.15 25.83
N LYS A 61 2.99 -5.62 26.06
CA LYS A 61 4.04 -5.54 25.03
C LYS A 61 4.25 -6.87 24.27
N MET A 62 4.04 -8.00 24.94
CA MET A 62 4.07 -9.33 24.33
C MET A 62 3.04 -9.50 23.20
N ARG A 63 1.85 -8.92 23.33
CA ARG A 63 0.82 -8.96 22.30
C ARG A 63 1.19 -8.10 21.10
N GLU A 64 1.71 -6.89 21.31
CA GLU A 64 2.24 -6.04 20.24
C GLU A 64 3.34 -6.75 19.44
N ILE A 65 4.30 -7.38 20.13
CA ILE A 65 5.36 -8.17 19.49
C ILE A 65 4.78 -9.35 18.72
N SER A 66 3.82 -10.09 19.29
CA SER A 66 3.18 -11.23 18.62
C SER A 66 2.44 -10.81 17.34
N ILE A 67 1.75 -9.67 17.35
CA ILE A 67 1.09 -9.08 16.18
C ILE A 67 2.12 -8.66 15.13
N CYS A 68 3.24 -8.08 15.58
CA CYS A 68 4.34 -7.70 14.70
C CYS A 68 4.94 -8.91 13.97
N VAL A 69 5.25 -9.98 14.70
CA VAL A 69 5.79 -11.23 14.15
C VAL A 69 4.79 -11.89 13.21
N SER A 70 3.51 -11.94 13.60
CA SER A 70 2.41 -12.46 12.79
C SER A 70 2.26 -11.70 11.46
N ALA A 71 2.17 -10.38 11.51
CA ALA A 71 2.06 -9.54 10.32
C ALA A 71 3.32 -9.59 9.45
N PHE A 72 4.51 -9.69 10.06
CA PHE A 72 5.77 -9.93 9.35
C PHE A 72 5.71 -11.25 8.58
N PHE A 73 5.30 -12.34 9.23
CA PHE A 73 5.22 -13.67 8.60
C PHE A 73 4.22 -13.71 7.45
N LEU A 74 3.04 -13.10 7.63
CA LEU A 74 2.04 -12.94 6.58
C LEU A 74 2.64 -12.19 5.38
N THR A 75 3.26 -11.04 5.63
CA THR A 75 3.84 -10.19 4.60
C THR A 75 5.04 -10.84 3.91
N PHE A 76 5.89 -11.54 4.66
CA PHE A 76 6.99 -12.37 4.17
C PHE A 76 6.50 -13.42 3.20
N THR A 77 5.42 -14.11 3.56
CA THR A 77 4.90 -15.22 2.76
C THR A 77 4.15 -14.71 1.53
N THR A 78 3.18 -13.81 1.70
CA THR A 78 2.32 -13.35 0.60
C THR A 78 3.12 -12.56 -0.43
N CYS A 79 3.91 -11.57 0.00
CA CYS A 79 4.67 -10.76 -0.92
C CYS A 79 5.92 -11.50 -1.41
N GLY A 80 6.53 -12.37 -0.59
CA GLY A 80 7.65 -13.22 -1.03
C GLY A 80 7.25 -14.13 -2.19
N ALA A 81 6.08 -14.77 -2.10
CA ALA A 81 5.55 -15.58 -3.19
C ALA A 81 5.26 -14.75 -4.46
N VAL A 82 4.65 -13.56 -4.32
CA VAL A 82 4.37 -12.66 -5.47
C VAL A 82 5.66 -12.17 -6.12
N PHE A 83 6.66 -11.76 -5.33
CA PHE A 83 7.92 -11.22 -5.86
C PHE A 83 8.84 -12.29 -6.43
N SER A 84 8.63 -13.55 -6.06
CA SER A 84 9.33 -14.69 -6.65
C SER A 84 8.73 -15.13 -7.99
N PHE A 85 7.71 -14.41 -8.51
CA PHE A 85 7.13 -14.69 -9.84
C PHE A 85 8.17 -14.63 -10.96
N GLY A 86 9.24 -13.85 -10.81
CA GLY A 86 10.34 -13.81 -11.79
C GLY A 86 10.94 -15.20 -12.09
N VAL A 87 10.92 -16.12 -11.13
CA VAL A 87 11.35 -17.52 -11.34
C VAL A 87 10.39 -18.28 -12.25
N TYR A 88 9.08 -18.06 -12.08
CA TYR A 88 8.07 -18.64 -12.98
C TYR A 88 8.10 -17.97 -14.35
N GLN A 89 8.35 -16.66 -14.41
CA GLN A 89 8.45 -15.92 -15.68
C GLN A 89 9.57 -16.45 -16.56
N ASP A 90 10.76 -16.66 -16.02
CA ASP A 90 11.90 -17.25 -16.73
C ASP A 90 11.56 -18.67 -17.22
N LEU A 91 11.04 -19.51 -16.33
CA LEU A 91 10.63 -20.88 -16.65
C LEU A 91 9.55 -20.93 -17.75
N TYR A 92 8.57 -20.04 -17.70
CA TYR A 92 7.47 -19.98 -18.68
C TYR A 92 7.94 -19.45 -20.03
N GLN A 93 8.93 -18.55 -20.04
CA GLN A 93 9.56 -18.08 -21.28
C GLN A 93 10.38 -19.19 -21.95
N THR A 94 11.16 -19.97 -21.18
CA THR A 94 11.85 -21.15 -21.71
C THR A 94 10.86 -22.16 -22.31
N MET A 95 9.77 -22.46 -21.58
CA MET A 95 8.72 -23.34 -22.10
C MET A 95 8.02 -22.78 -23.34
N ALA A 96 7.99 -21.46 -23.55
CA ALA A 96 7.36 -20.87 -24.73
C ALA A 96 8.13 -21.14 -26.03
N GLU A 97 9.45 -21.37 -25.93
CA GLU A 97 10.33 -21.75 -27.04
C GLU A 97 10.24 -23.24 -27.37
N GLU A 98 9.83 -24.07 -26.40
CA GLU A 98 9.69 -25.52 -26.56
C GLU A 98 8.34 -25.92 -27.18
N PRO A 99 8.32 -26.93 -28.08
CA PRO A 99 7.08 -27.48 -28.61
C PRO A 99 6.33 -28.32 -27.55
N ASN A 100 5.00 -28.35 -27.62
CA ASN A 100 4.10 -29.12 -26.74
C ASN A 100 4.08 -28.70 -25.27
N THR A 101 4.32 -27.43 -24.96
CA THR A 101 4.11 -26.89 -23.61
C THR A 101 2.84 -26.03 -23.54
N PRO A 102 2.31 -25.75 -22.34
CA PRO A 102 1.19 -24.81 -22.18
C PRO A 102 1.46 -23.37 -22.66
N PHE A 103 2.74 -23.05 -22.91
CA PHE A 103 3.23 -21.72 -23.23
C PHE A 103 3.78 -21.60 -24.66
N THR A 104 3.77 -22.67 -25.46
CA THR A 104 4.36 -22.68 -26.81
C THR A 104 3.86 -21.49 -27.65
N GLY A 105 4.79 -20.66 -28.13
CA GLY A 105 4.50 -19.48 -28.95
C GLY A 105 3.92 -18.28 -28.18
N ALA A 106 3.88 -18.32 -26.85
CA ALA A 106 3.41 -17.20 -26.04
C ALA A 106 4.43 -16.04 -26.05
N SER A 107 3.93 -14.81 -26.19
CA SER A 107 4.80 -13.64 -26.07
C SER A 107 5.20 -13.41 -24.60
N PRO A 108 6.42 -12.90 -24.33
CA PRO A 108 6.86 -12.53 -22.98
C PRO A 108 5.90 -11.59 -22.24
N ALA A 109 5.17 -10.75 -22.98
CA ALA A 109 4.20 -9.80 -22.42
C ALA A 109 2.96 -10.48 -21.83
N ILE A 110 2.46 -11.56 -22.45
CA ILE A 110 1.31 -12.30 -21.92
C ILE A 110 1.75 -13.14 -20.70
N ILE A 111 2.99 -13.59 -20.65
CA ILE A 111 3.56 -14.27 -19.47
C ILE A 111 3.71 -13.29 -18.29
N ASP A 112 4.25 -12.10 -18.55
CA ASP A 112 4.42 -11.03 -17.56
C ASP A 112 3.07 -10.54 -16.96
N LEU A 113 2.00 -10.63 -17.75
CA LEU A 113 0.65 -10.32 -17.31
C LEU A 113 0.21 -11.18 -16.11
N ILE A 114 0.66 -12.43 -16.00
CA ILE A 114 0.29 -13.31 -14.88
C ILE A 114 0.77 -12.70 -13.56
N GLY A 115 2.07 -12.38 -13.44
CA GLY A 115 2.64 -11.79 -12.23
C GLY A 115 2.11 -10.38 -11.94
N THR A 116 1.94 -9.58 -12.99
CA THR A 116 1.36 -8.22 -12.87
C THR A 116 -0.08 -8.28 -12.34
N LEU A 117 -0.90 -9.23 -12.81
CA LEU A 117 -2.25 -9.44 -12.28
C LEU A 117 -2.22 -9.88 -10.82
N THR A 118 -1.34 -10.82 -10.43
CA THR A 118 -1.23 -11.23 -9.03
C THR A 118 -0.91 -10.04 -8.13
N ALA A 119 0.07 -9.21 -8.51
CA ALA A 119 0.46 -8.02 -7.75
C ALA A 119 -0.64 -6.95 -7.71
N ALA A 120 -1.35 -6.72 -8.82
CA ALA A 120 -2.44 -5.77 -8.89
C ALA A 120 -3.64 -6.21 -8.03
N PHE A 121 -4.06 -7.49 -8.14
CA PHE A 121 -5.19 -8.03 -7.39
C PHE A 121 -4.92 -8.15 -5.89
N MET A 122 -3.65 -8.30 -5.48
CA MET A 122 -3.24 -8.20 -4.07
C MET A 122 -3.70 -6.87 -3.44
N MET A 123 -3.81 -5.78 -4.22
CA MET A 123 -4.21 -4.46 -3.74
C MET A 123 -5.61 -4.01 -4.21
N LEU A 124 -6.04 -4.36 -5.42
CA LEU A 124 -7.35 -3.97 -5.99
C LEU A 124 -8.53 -4.40 -5.10
N GLY A 125 -8.46 -5.58 -4.49
CA GLY A 125 -9.51 -6.10 -3.61
C GLY A 125 -9.58 -5.43 -2.22
N ALA A 126 -8.70 -4.48 -1.91
CA ALA A 126 -8.55 -3.94 -0.56
C ALA A 126 -9.83 -3.36 0.09
N PRO A 127 -10.71 -2.61 -0.60
CA PRO A 127 -11.94 -2.09 -0.02
C PRO A 127 -12.88 -3.21 0.45
N LEU A 128 -13.00 -4.27 -0.37
CA LEU A 128 -13.83 -5.44 -0.07
C LEU A 128 -13.23 -6.19 1.13
N THR A 129 -11.93 -6.48 1.07
CA THR A 129 -11.21 -7.19 2.14
C THR A 129 -11.32 -6.45 3.47
N ILE A 130 -11.15 -5.12 3.49
CA ILE A 130 -11.29 -4.34 4.73
C ILE A 130 -12.73 -4.33 5.22
N GLY A 131 -13.72 -4.20 4.33
CA GLY A 131 -15.12 -4.28 4.73
C GLY A 131 -15.48 -5.60 5.39
N TYR A 132 -14.97 -6.71 4.84
CA TYR A 132 -15.10 -8.03 5.46
C TYR A 132 -14.31 -8.15 6.76
N THR A 133 -13.11 -7.55 6.86
CA THR A 133 -12.29 -7.55 8.08
C THR A 133 -12.90 -6.71 9.22
N LYS A 134 -13.77 -5.74 8.89
CA LYS A 134 -14.59 -5.01 9.87
C LYS A 134 -15.80 -5.81 10.34
N SER A 135 -16.40 -6.59 9.45
CA SER A 135 -17.63 -7.35 9.70
C SER A 135 -17.37 -8.73 10.32
N PHE A 136 -16.25 -9.34 9.97
CA PHE A 136 -15.78 -10.66 10.42
C PHE A 136 -14.42 -10.51 11.12
N SER A 137 -14.00 -11.53 11.88
CA SER A 137 -12.66 -11.52 12.48
C SER A 137 -11.57 -11.51 11.41
N PRO A 138 -10.48 -10.73 11.58
CA PRO A 138 -9.34 -10.74 10.64
C PRO A 138 -8.83 -12.14 10.32
N ARG A 139 -8.83 -13.04 11.31
CA ARG A 139 -8.37 -14.43 11.19
C ARG A 139 -9.19 -15.22 10.19
N ALA A 140 -10.52 -15.06 10.21
CA ALA A 140 -11.42 -15.75 9.30
C ALA A 140 -11.18 -15.33 7.84
N ILE A 141 -10.91 -14.04 7.62
CA ILE A 141 -10.58 -13.51 6.29
C ILE A 141 -9.24 -14.06 5.80
N ILE A 142 -8.23 -14.09 6.66
CA ILE A 142 -6.91 -14.66 6.33
C ILE A 142 -7.02 -16.16 6.03
N PHE A 143 -7.78 -16.94 6.82
CA PHE A 143 -7.98 -18.36 6.55
C PHE A 143 -8.74 -18.61 5.25
N THR A 144 -9.71 -17.76 4.92
CA THR A 144 -10.38 -17.82 3.61
C THR A 144 -9.38 -17.55 2.49
N GLY A 145 -8.48 -16.57 2.66
CA GLY A 145 -7.37 -16.30 1.74
C GLY A 145 -6.43 -17.49 1.61
N ALA A 146 -6.07 -18.17 2.71
CA ALA A 146 -5.20 -19.33 2.70
C ALA A 146 -5.82 -20.50 1.92
N VAL A 147 -7.08 -20.84 2.18
CA VAL A 147 -7.80 -21.89 1.44
C VAL A 147 -7.88 -21.54 -0.05
N LEU A 148 -8.19 -20.28 -0.37
CA LEU A 148 -8.23 -19.82 -1.76
C LEU A 148 -6.86 -19.91 -2.45
N TYR A 149 -5.78 -19.59 -1.73
CA TYR A 149 -4.41 -19.70 -2.25
C TYR A 149 -4.05 -21.16 -2.56
N PHE A 150 -4.40 -22.09 -1.67
CA PHE A 150 -4.21 -23.52 -1.86
C PHE A 150 -4.94 -24.02 -3.10
N VAL A 151 -6.25 -23.72 -3.19
CA VAL A 151 -7.07 -24.11 -4.34
C VAL A 151 -6.51 -23.52 -5.64
N ALA A 152 -6.12 -22.25 -5.65
CA ALA A 152 -5.54 -21.61 -6.82
C ALA A 152 -4.24 -22.28 -7.27
N SER A 153 -3.38 -22.66 -6.33
CA SER A 153 -2.11 -23.35 -6.60
C SER A 153 -2.34 -24.76 -7.16
N ILE A 154 -3.30 -25.50 -6.60
CA ILE A 154 -3.67 -26.82 -7.11
C ILE A 154 -4.26 -26.72 -8.52
N LEU A 155 -5.19 -25.79 -8.76
CA LEU A 155 -5.78 -25.56 -10.08
C LEU A 155 -4.72 -25.17 -11.11
N ALA A 156 -3.77 -24.29 -10.75
CA ALA A 156 -2.64 -23.94 -11.60
C ALA A 156 -1.78 -25.15 -11.99
N SER A 157 -1.62 -26.14 -11.10
CA SER A 157 -0.86 -27.36 -11.40
C SER A 157 -1.49 -28.25 -12.48
N PHE A 158 -2.81 -28.15 -12.67
CA PHE A 158 -3.55 -28.90 -13.69
C PHE A 158 -3.76 -28.12 -14.98
N SER A 159 -3.41 -26.83 -15.01
CA SER A 159 -3.57 -25.98 -16.19
C SER A 159 -2.77 -26.51 -17.38
N GLN A 160 -3.41 -26.50 -18.56
CA GLN A 160 -2.85 -26.93 -19.84
C GLN A 160 -2.78 -25.78 -20.86
N HIS A 161 -3.45 -24.66 -20.60
CA HIS A 161 -3.43 -23.49 -21.47
C HIS A 161 -3.03 -22.23 -20.71
N LEU A 162 -2.32 -21.31 -21.39
CA LEU A 162 -1.86 -20.04 -20.83
C LEU A 162 -2.96 -19.23 -20.12
N TRP A 163 -4.16 -19.14 -20.70
CA TRP A 163 -5.28 -18.41 -20.09
C TRP A 163 -5.71 -18.98 -18.73
N GLN A 164 -5.51 -20.29 -18.51
CA GLN A 164 -5.81 -20.92 -17.22
C GLN A 164 -4.82 -20.45 -16.15
N PHE A 165 -3.54 -20.25 -16.49
CA PHE A 165 -2.55 -19.68 -15.57
C PHE A 165 -2.84 -18.20 -15.26
N ILE A 166 -3.32 -17.44 -16.23
CA ILE A 166 -3.78 -16.05 -16.01
C ILE A 166 -4.91 -16.02 -14.97
N LEU A 167 -5.87 -16.94 -15.05
CA LEU A 167 -6.98 -17.02 -14.10
C LEU A 167 -6.57 -17.57 -12.73
N THR A 168 -5.77 -18.63 -12.67
CA THR A 168 -5.42 -19.28 -11.41
C THR A 168 -4.28 -18.55 -10.69
N GLN A 169 -3.14 -18.34 -11.34
CA GLN A 169 -1.98 -17.68 -10.74
C GLN A 169 -2.09 -16.15 -10.75
N GLY A 170 -2.66 -15.57 -11.81
CA GLY A 170 -2.86 -14.12 -11.86
C GLY A 170 -3.98 -13.69 -10.92
N LEU A 171 -5.21 -13.99 -11.33
CA LEU A 171 -6.41 -13.49 -10.66
C LEU A 171 -6.66 -14.16 -9.30
N LEU A 172 -6.77 -15.50 -9.24
CA LEU A 172 -7.23 -16.21 -8.05
C LEU A 172 -6.20 -16.14 -6.91
N MET A 173 -4.91 -16.38 -7.19
CA MET A 173 -3.83 -16.16 -6.20
C MET A 173 -3.71 -14.68 -5.82
N GLY A 174 -3.96 -13.74 -6.74
CA GLY A 174 -4.01 -12.31 -6.43
C GLY A 174 -5.10 -11.96 -5.40
N ILE A 175 -6.31 -12.50 -5.58
CA ILE A 175 -7.40 -12.34 -4.61
C ILE A 175 -7.05 -13.01 -3.27
N ALA A 176 -6.49 -14.21 -3.30
CA ALA A 176 -6.08 -14.94 -2.10
C ALA A 176 -5.01 -14.19 -1.28
N THR A 177 -4.01 -13.62 -1.96
CA THR A 177 -2.99 -12.78 -1.33
C THR A 177 -3.59 -11.46 -0.83
N CYS A 178 -4.58 -10.87 -1.51
CA CYS A 178 -5.31 -9.70 -1.01
C CYS A 178 -5.99 -9.96 0.35
N LEU A 179 -6.71 -11.09 0.46
CA LEU A 179 -7.41 -11.50 1.69
C LEU A 179 -6.45 -11.75 2.87
N SER A 180 -5.17 -11.99 2.60
CA SER A 180 -4.16 -12.26 3.62
C SER A 180 -3.30 -11.04 3.96
N TYR A 181 -2.88 -10.28 2.94
CA TYR A 181 -2.00 -9.12 3.04
C TYR A 181 -2.72 -7.88 3.59
N ILE A 182 -3.91 -7.56 3.08
CA ILE A 182 -4.62 -6.33 3.44
C ILE A 182 -5.00 -6.28 4.93
N PRO A 183 -5.48 -7.38 5.57
CA PRO A 183 -5.69 -7.39 7.01
C PRO A 183 -4.39 -7.14 7.79
N ALA A 184 -3.25 -7.69 7.37
CA ALA A 184 -1.97 -7.48 8.04
C ALA A 184 -1.56 -6.00 8.06
N VAL A 185 -1.63 -5.31 6.91
CA VAL A 185 -1.24 -3.89 6.81
C VAL A 185 -2.30 -2.91 7.34
N THR A 186 -3.52 -3.38 7.60
CA THR A 186 -4.59 -2.57 8.19
C THR A 186 -4.67 -2.76 9.70
N VAL A 187 -4.56 -3.99 10.19
CA VAL A 187 -4.72 -4.30 11.62
C VAL A 187 -3.48 -3.94 12.43
N ALA A 188 -2.29 -4.30 11.94
CA ALA A 188 -1.06 -4.12 12.69
C ALA A 188 -0.74 -2.67 13.11
N PRO A 189 -0.88 -1.63 12.25
CA PRO A 189 -0.48 -0.27 12.63
C PRO A 189 -1.36 0.33 13.74
N MET A 190 -2.56 -0.20 14.01
CA MET A 190 -3.40 0.30 15.11
C MET A 190 -2.94 -0.18 16.48
N TRP A 191 -2.08 -1.20 16.56
CA TRP A 191 -1.48 -1.66 17.82
C TRP A 191 -0.33 -0.76 18.31
N PHE A 192 0.22 0.09 17.46
CA PHE A 192 1.41 0.89 17.78
C PHE A 192 1.09 2.37 17.69
N ASP A 193 1.39 3.16 18.71
CA ASP A 193 1.20 4.61 18.67
C ASP A 193 2.49 5.39 18.35
N ARG A 194 3.46 5.33 19.28
CA ARG A 194 4.69 6.12 19.22
C ARG A 194 5.64 5.64 18.12
N ASN A 195 5.89 4.32 18.06
CA ASN A 195 6.87 3.71 17.16
C ASN A 195 6.21 3.01 15.96
N ARG A 196 5.12 3.59 15.43
CA ARG A 196 4.31 2.98 14.37
C ARG A 196 5.08 2.82 13.06
N ALA A 197 5.96 3.76 12.71
CA ALA A 197 6.72 3.66 11.47
C ALA A 197 7.81 2.58 11.55
N LEU A 198 8.50 2.45 12.69
CA LEU A 198 9.41 1.34 12.94
C LEU A 198 8.67 -0.01 12.90
N ALA A 199 7.52 -0.13 13.56
CA ALA A 199 6.74 -1.37 13.58
C ALA A 199 6.31 -1.78 12.16
N MET A 200 5.78 -0.84 11.37
CA MET A 200 5.43 -1.11 9.98
C MET A 200 6.67 -1.35 9.11
N GLY A 201 7.79 -0.70 9.41
CA GLY A 201 9.09 -0.98 8.79
C GLY A 201 9.53 -2.42 9.01
N LEU A 202 9.44 -2.92 10.25
CA LEU A 202 9.74 -4.31 10.59
C LEU A 202 8.79 -5.26 9.86
N ILE A 203 7.48 -5.07 9.97
CA ILE A 203 6.46 -5.92 9.33
C ILE A 203 6.66 -6.00 7.81
N LEU A 204 6.80 -4.85 7.15
CA LEU A 204 6.91 -4.79 5.69
C LEU A 204 8.33 -5.08 5.17
N SER A 205 9.34 -5.13 6.05
CA SER A 205 10.66 -5.68 5.68
C SER A 205 10.54 -7.16 5.28
N GLY A 206 9.53 -7.87 5.78
CA GLY A 206 9.20 -9.24 5.40
C GLY A 206 9.06 -9.42 3.89
N THR A 207 8.55 -8.42 3.16
CA THR A 207 8.44 -8.49 1.69
C THR A 207 9.80 -8.72 0.99
N GLY A 208 10.88 -8.09 1.47
CA GLY A 208 12.22 -8.23 0.90
C GLY A 208 12.86 -9.55 1.31
N VAL A 209 12.76 -9.90 2.60
CA VAL A 209 13.27 -11.19 3.12
C VAL A 209 12.54 -12.38 2.48
N GLY A 210 11.23 -12.24 2.24
CA GLY A 210 10.39 -13.22 1.57
C GLY A 210 10.86 -13.51 0.16
N GLY A 211 11.11 -12.48 -0.65
CA GLY A 211 11.62 -12.65 -2.01
C GLY A 211 12.98 -13.37 -2.04
N LEU A 212 13.86 -13.07 -1.07
CA LEU A 212 15.17 -13.72 -0.94
C LEU A 212 15.10 -15.20 -0.58
N VAL A 213 14.09 -15.63 0.18
CA VAL A 213 13.92 -17.03 0.59
C VAL A 213 13.10 -17.81 -0.44
N PHE A 214 11.99 -17.25 -0.92
CA PHE A 214 11.09 -17.94 -1.85
C PHE A 214 11.71 -18.14 -3.23
N SER A 215 12.51 -17.20 -3.74
CA SER A 215 13.11 -17.32 -5.08
C SER A 215 14.01 -18.57 -5.22
N PRO A 216 15.05 -18.78 -4.39
CA PRO A 216 15.87 -20.00 -4.48
C PRO A 216 15.09 -21.27 -4.12
N PHE A 217 14.13 -21.18 -3.18
CA PHE A 217 13.25 -22.30 -2.85
C PHE A 217 12.44 -22.78 -4.07
N LEU A 218 11.85 -21.85 -4.82
CA LEU A 218 11.11 -22.17 -6.04
C LEU A 218 12.02 -22.70 -7.15
N GLN A 219 13.21 -22.13 -7.32
CA GLN A 219 14.19 -22.64 -8.30
C GLN A 219 14.58 -24.10 -7.99
N ALA A 220 14.91 -24.40 -6.73
CA ALA A 220 15.27 -25.75 -6.30
C ALA A 220 14.11 -26.75 -6.46
N LEU A 221 12.87 -26.33 -6.14
CA LEU A 221 11.68 -27.15 -6.38
C LEU A 221 11.44 -27.40 -7.87
N ASN A 222 11.53 -26.37 -8.71
CA ASN A 222 11.34 -26.52 -10.15
C ASN A 222 12.35 -27.49 -10.77
N ALA A 223 13.62 -27.42 -10.34
CA ALA A 223 14.68 -28.30 -10.83
C ALA A 223 14.55 -29.76 -10.36
N SER A 224 14.01 -30.00 -9.16
CA SER A 224 13.97 -31.35 -8.56
C SER A 224 12.71 -32.14 -8.87
N VAL A 225 11.54 -31.50 -8.84
CA VAL A 225 10.23 -32.18 -8.95
C VAL A 225 9.40 -31.73 -10.15
N GLY A 226 9.91 -30.78 -10.94
CA GLY A 226 9.23 -30.19 -12.09
C GLY A 226 8.18 -29.14 -11.71
N PHE A 227 7.80 -28.30 -12.69
CA PHE A 227 6.97 -27.11 -12.43
C PHE A 227 5.58 -27.44 -11.86
N ARG A 228 4.94 -28.52 -12.30
CA ARG A 228 3.59 -28.89 -11.84
C ARG A 228 3.57 -29.30 -10.36
N ASN A 229 4.52 -30.13 -9.94
CA ASN A 229 4.62 -30.54 -8.53
C ASN A 229 5.16 -29.40 -7.67
N SER A 230 6.07 -28.58 -8.21
CA SER A 230 6.54 -27.35 -7.56
C SER A 230 5.38 -26.42 -7.21
N LEU A 231 4.43 -26.17 -8.12
CA LEU A 231 3.24 -25.36 -7.85
C LEU A 231 2.41 -25.91 -6.68
N ARG A 232 2.26 -27.23 -6.56
CA ARG A 232 1.52 -27.89 -5.47
C ARG A 232 2.22 -27.74 -4.14
N ILE A 233 3.52 -28.04 -4.09
CA ILE A 233 4.34 -27.99 -2.87
C ILE A 233 4.48 -26.54 -2.41
N ALA A 234 4.84 -25.62 -3.30
CA ALA A 234 4.95 -24.20 -2.98
C ALA A 234 3.59 -23.62 -2.52
N GLY A 235 2.49 -24.02 -3.17
CA GLY A 235 1.14 -23.67 -2.76
C GLY A 235 0.80 -24.14 -1.35
N ALA A 236 1.11 -25.40 -1.02
CA ALA A 236 0.89 -25.97 0.30
C ALA A 236 1.73 -25.27 1.38
N VAL A 237 3.03 -25.07 1.13
CA VAL A 237 3.95 -24.38 2.06
C VAL A 237 3.49 -22.95 2.31
N THR A 238 3.17 -22.20 1.25
CA THR A 238 2.67 -20.81 1.38
C THR A 238 1.37 -20.78 2.19
N THR A 239 0.43 -21.70 1.91
CA THR A 239 -0.83 -21.80 2.65
C THR A 239 -0.61 -22.04 4.14
N VAL A 240 0.25 -22.98 4.50
CA VAL A 240 0.59 -23.28 5.90
C VAL A 240 1.19 -22.04 6.58
N CYS A 241 2.12 -21.35 5.93
CA CYS A 241 2.70 -20.12 6.44
C CYS A 241 1.68 -19.00 6.63
N ILE A 242 0.71 -18.84 5.71
CA ILE A 242 -0.39 -17.88 5.85
C ILE A 242 -1.28 -18.23 7.05
N VAL A 243 -1.62 -19.51 7.23
CA VAL A 243 -2.44 -19.98 8.37
C VAL A 243 -1.72 -19.68 9.68
N ILE A 244 -0.45 -20.08 9.82
CA ILE A 244 0.36 -19.84 11.02
C ILE A 244 0.47 -18.34 11.32
N GLY A 245 0.79 -17.54 10.29
CA GLY A 245 0.86 -16.08 10.41
C GLY A 245 -0.49 -15.46 10.79
N GLY A 246 -1.61 -16.03 10.38
CA GLY A 246 -2.95 -15.51 10.61
C GLY A 246 -3.54 -15.78 12.01
N ILE A 247 -3.08 -16.80 12.72
CA ILE A 247 -3.69 -17.24 14.01
C ILE A 247 -3.71 -16.11 15.05
N VAL A 248 -2.66 -15.32 15.12
CA VAL A 248 -2.46 -14.32 16.18
C VAL A 248 -3.19 -13.01 15.86
N LEU A 249 -3.29 -12.63 14.58
CA LEU A 249 -3.76 -11.33 14.14
C LEU A 249 -5.19 -11.05 14.64
N ASP A 250 -5.38 -9.95 15.37
CA ASP A 250 -6.68 -9.47 15.85
C ASP A 250 -6.65 -7.95 16.00
N TRP A 251 -7.82 -7.32 15.97
CA TRP A 251 -7.95 -5.87 16.20
C TRP A 251 -7.47 -5.51 17.62
N ASP A 252 -6.88 -4.32 17.77
CA ASP A 252 -6.60 -3.76 19.09
C ASP A 252 -7.91 -3.56 19.88
N PRO A 253 -7.89 -3.55 21.23
CA PRO A 253 -9.11 -3.48 22.03
C PRO A 253 -10.02 -2.30 21.68
N VAL A 254 -9.46 -1.14 21.36
CA VAL A 254 -10.21 0.09 21.05
C VAL A 254 -10.89 -0.04 19.69
N SER A 255 -10.15 -0.43 18.66
CA SER A 255 -10.72 -0.65 17.34
C SER A 255 -11.71 -1.81 17.35
N LYS A 256 -11.45 -2.88 18.12
CA LYS A 256 -12.36 -4.03 18.25
C LYS A 256 -13.70 -3.62 18.83
N ALA A 257 -13.71 -2.87 19.94
CA ALA A 257 -14.94 -2.34 20.53
C ALA A 257 -15.69 -1.43 19.54
N ARG A 258 -14.95 -0.58 18.81
CA ARG A 258 -15.55 0.29 17.77
C ARG A 258 -16.19 -0.50 16.62
N MET A 259 -15.49 -1.51 16.09
CA MET A 259 -16.01 -2.34 15.01
C MET A 259 -17.21 -3.17 15.46
N GLN A 260 -17.22 -3.64 16.72
CA GLN A 260 -18.37 -4.32 17.32
C GLN A 260 -19.58 -3.38 17.40
N ALA A 261 -19.39 -2.17 17.92
CA ALA A 261 -20.46 -1.16 17.97
C ALA A 261 -20.99 -0.80 16.57
N GLU A 262 -20.10 -0.62 15.58
CA GLU A 262 -20.51 -0.35 14.19
C GLU A 262 -21.29 -1.54 13.59
N LYS A 263 -20.86 -2.77 13.89
CA LYS A 263 -21.53 -4.00 13.43
C LYS A 263 -22.90 -4.18 14.07
N ASP A 264 -23.04 -3.88 15.35
CA ASP A 264 -24.32 -3.99 16.06
C ASP A 264 -25.30 -2.91 15.59
N ALA A 265 -24.84 -1.69 15.34
CA ALA A 265 -25.63 -0.63 14.70
C ALA A 265 -26.06 -0.97 13.27
N ARG A 266 -25.25 -1.73 12.50
CA ARG A 266 -25.65 -2.24 11.18
C ARG A 266 -26.69 -3.35 11.27
N ARG A 267 -26.53 -4.25 12.25
CA ARG A 267 -27.49 -5.33 12.50
C ARG A 267 -28.86 -4.81 12.92
N SER A 268 -28.94 -3.67 13.61
CA SER A 268 -30.23 -3.04 13.90
C SER A 268 -30.84 -2.32 12.69
N ARG A 269 -30.02 -1.94 11.69
CA ARG A 269 -30.48 -1.27 10.46
C ARG A 269 -31.07 -2.22 9.43
N TYR A 270 -30.60 -3.47 9.35
CA TYR A 270 -31.15 -4.51 8.49
C TYR A 270 -31.94 -5.52 9.31
N GLY A 271 -33.16 -5.87 8.89
CA GLY A 271 -33.92 -6.94 9.54
C GLY A 271 -33.17 -8.27 9.53
N ALA A 272 -33.40 -9.13 10.54
CA ALA A 272 -32.66 -10.38 10.78
C ALA A 272 -32.61 -11.38 9.60
N GLY A 273 -33.46 -11.20 8.58
CA GLY A 273 -33.53 -12.04 7.37
C GLY A 273 -32.64 -11.61 6.20
N ASP A 274 -32.10 -10.38 6.18
CA ASP A 274 -31.49 -9.79 4.97
C ASP A 274 -29.96 -10.03 4.88
N ARG A 275 -29.52 -11.29 5.08
CA ARG A 275 -28.10 -11.67 5.14
C ARG A 275 -27.32 -11.35 3.86
N LEU A 276 -27.98 -11.44 2.70
CA LEU A 276 -27.40 -11.08 1.40
C LEU A 276 -27.11 -9.58 1.32
N ARG A 277 -28.06 -8.72 1.70
CA ARG A 277 -27.81 -7.26 1.74
C ARG A 277 -26.73 -6.88 2.76
N GLN A 278 -26.69 -7.56 3.90
CA GLN A 278 -25.64 -7.36 4.90
C GLN A 278 -24.23 -7.73 4.39
N PHE A 279 -24.13 -8.75 3.53
CA PHE A 279 -22.86 -9.15 2.91
C PHE A 279 -22.35 -8.11 1.90
N TRP A 280 -23.26 -7.49 1.15
CA TRP A 280 -22.93 -6.46 0.15
C TRP A 280 -22.84 -5.03 0.72
N ASP A 281 -23.32 -4.78 1.94
CA ASP A 281 -23.21 -3.46 2.59
C ASP A 281 -21.82 -3.20 3.21
N ILE A 282 -20.89 -2.85 2.34
CA ILE A 282 -19.47 -2.67 2.68
C ILE A 282 -19.24 -1.26 3.28
N PRO A 283 -18.54 -1.13 4.43
CA PRO A 283 -18.11 0.15 5.01
C PRO A 283 -17.18 0.98 4.10
N LEU A 284 -17.74 1.58 3.06
CA LEU A 284 -16.99 2.44 2.15
C LEU A 284 -16.56 3.75 2.84
N VAL A 285 -15.56 4.40 2.25
CA VAL A 285 -15.04 5.69 2.72
C VAL A 285 -16.16 6.71 2.80
N ASN A 286 -16.24 7.43 3.92
CA ASN A 286 -17.17 8.53 4.07
C ASN A 286 -16.94 9.54 2.94
N TRP A 287 -17.99 9.87 2.18
CA TRP A 287 -17.92 10.77 1.03
C TRP A 287 -17.27 12.12 1.35
N ARG A 288 -17.48 12.65 2.56
CA ARG A 288 -16.83 13.89 3.02
C ARG A 288 -15.31 13.77 3.06
N ILE A 289 -14.79 12.61 3.45
CA ILE A 289 -13.35 12.34 3.50
C ILE A 289 -12.82 12.08 2.09
N ALA A 290 -13.57 11.34 1.27
CA ALA A 290 -13.20 11.08 -0.12
C ALA A 290 -13.07 12.38 -0.93
N ARG A 291 -13.87 13.42 -0.62
CA ARG A 291 -13.79 14.73 -1.27
C ARG A 291 -12.77 15.69 -0.64
N SER A 292 -12.08 15.28 0.43
CA SER A 292 -11.07 16.13 1.06
C SER A 292 -9.82 16.28 0.19
N SER A 293 -9.22 17.46 0.19
CA SER A 293 -7.98 17.74 -0.56
C SER A 293 -6.85 16.77 -0.19
N LYS A 294 -6.71 16.48 1.12
CA LYS A 294 -5.76 15.50 1.67
C LYS A 294 -5.94 14.10 1.07
N PHE A 295 -7.19 13.66 0.89
CA PHE A 295 -7.49 12.36 0.28
C PHE A 295 -7.08 12.33 -1.18
N THR A 296 -7.43 13.36 -1.96
CA THR A 296 -7.05 13.46 -3.37
C THR A 296 -5.53 13.52 -3.55
N ALA A 297 -4.83 14.32 -2.74
CA ALA A 297 -3.37 14.42 -2.79
C ALA A 297 -2.71 13.05 -2.55
N GLN A 298 -3.18 12.31 -1.54
CA GLN A 298 -2.65 10.98 -1.22
C GLN A 298 -3.06 9.91 -2.25
N LEU A 299 -4.24 10.04 -2.86
CA LEU A 299 -4.71 9.19 -3.95
C LEU A 299 -3.81 9.32 -5.18
N VAL A 300 -3.55 10.56 -5.62
CA VAL A 300 -2.67 10.84 -6.76
C VAL A 300 -1.23 10.39 -6.45
N ALA A 301 -0.70 10.76 -5.28
CA ALA A 301 0.66 10.36 -4.88
C ALA A 301 0.82 8.84 -4.82
N GLY A 302 -0.14 8.14 -4.21
CA GLY A 302 -0.15 6.69 -4.11
C GLY A 302 -0.21 6.00 -5.46
N MET A 303 -1.09 6.47 -6.35
CA MET A 303 -1.25 5.91 -7.70
C MET A 303 0.05 6.01 -8.51
N LEU A 304 0.64 7.20 -8.56
CA LEU A 304 1.87 7.47 -9.31
C LEU A 304 3.06 6.69 -8.73
N GLN A 305 3.16 6.63 -7.40
CA GLN A 305 4.19 5.82 -6.75
C GLN A 305 4.05 4.34 -7.10
N ALA A 306 2.83 3.79 -7.05
CA ALA A 306 2.58 2.37 -7.29
C ALA A 306 2.78 1.99 -8.76
N ALA A 307 2.53 2.91 -9.69
CA ALA A 307 2.84 2.75 -11.11
C ALA A 307 4.36 2.69 -11.37
N ALA A 308 5.16 3.38 -10.57
CA ALA A 308 6.62 3.38 -10.71
C ALA A 308 7.31 2.24 -9.93
N TYR A 309 6.75 1.81 -8.80
CA TYR A 309 7.46 1.02 -7.79
C TYR A 309 8.00 -0.33 -8.29
N TYR A 310 7.18 -1.09 -9.03
CA TYR A 310 7.57 -2.44 -9.47
C TYR A 310 8.38 -2.46 -10.76
N THR A 311 8.26 -1.40 -11.57
CA THR A 311 8.85 -1.35 -12.91
C THR A 311 10.36 -1.59 -12.90
N PRO A 312 11.19 -0.87 -12.12
CA PRO A 312 12.64 -1.15 -12.14
C PRO A 312 12.96 -2.58 -11.70
N VAL A 313 12.34 -3.05 -10.61
CA VAL A 313 12.64 -4.35 -10.02
C VAL A 313 12.37 -5.51 -10.99
N PHE A 314 11.27 -5.46 -11.75
CA PHE A 314 10.95 -6.48 -12.75
C PHE A 314 11.92 -6.47 -13.94
N PHE A 315 12.44 -5.31 -14.30
CA PHE A 315 13.34 -5.16 -15.45
C PHE A 315 14.84 -5.17 -15.08
N PHE A 316 15.22 -5.28 -13.79
CA PHE A 316 16.62 -5.28 -13.36
C PHE A 316 17.46 -6.39 -14.00
N SER A 317 16.96 -7.63 -14.03
CA SER A 317 17.71 -8.73 -14.64
C SER A 317 17.87 -8.52 -16.15
N ALA A 318 16.79 -8.09 -16.83
CA ALA A 318 16.80 -7.82 -18.26
C ALA A 318 17.76 -6.67 -18.62
N TYR A 319 17.71 -5.57 -17.87
CA TYR A 319 18.60 -4.43 -18.06
C TYR A 319 20.06 -4.78 -17.75
N ALA A 320 20.34 -5.55 -16.69
CA ALA A 320 21.69 -5.99 -16.36
C ALA A 320 22.34 -6.77 -17.51
N ARG A 321 21.57 -7.60 -18.24
CA ARG A 321 22.08 -8.30 -19.42
C ARG A 321 22.52 -7.35 -20.54
N THR A 322 21.82 -6.23 -20.73
CA THR A 322 22.23 -5.21 -21.72
C THR A 322 23.57 -4.54 -21.37
N LEU A 323 23.97 -4.59 -20.09
CA LEU A 323 25.27 -4.12 -19.59
C LEU A 323 26.34 -5.21 -19.58
N GLY A 324 26.10 -6.36 -20.22
CA GLY A 324 27.06 -7.46 -20.34
C GLY A 324 27.15 -8.36 -19.10
N TYR A 325 26.25 -8.22 -18.12
CA TYR A 325 26.20 -9.12 -16.97
C TYR A 325 25.59 -10.48 -17.32
N SER A 326 26.07 -11.54 -16.64
CA SER A 326 25.45 -12.86 -16.72
C SER A 326 24.04 -12.86 -16.12
N ALA A 327 23.19 -13.81 -16.53
CA ALA A 327 21.85 -14.00 -15.94
C ALA A 327 21.91 -14.20 -14.42
N LYS A 328 22.93 -14.92 -13.92
CA LYS A 328 23.18 -15.13 -12.49
C LYS A 328 23.46 -13.80 -11.76
N THR A 329 24.30 -12.95 -12.34
CA THR A 329 24.59 -11.62 -11.77
C THR A 329 23.36 -10.71 -11.82
N GLY A 330 22.59 -10.76 -12.91
CA GLY A 330 21.30 -10.06 -13.04
C GLY A 330 20.31 -10.40 -11.93
N ALA A 331 20.14 -11.69 -11.63
CA ALA A 331 19.33 -12.15 -10.49
C ALA A 331 19.92 -11.71 -9.12
N GLY A 332 21.25 -11.60 -9.03
CA GLY A 332 21.94 -11.05 -7.88
C GLY A 332 21.52 -9.60 -7.56
N PHE A 333 21.28 -8.75 -8.57
CA PHE A 333 20.81 -7.38 -8.35
C PHE A 333 19.42 -7.28 -7.74
N ILE A 334 18.52 -8.19 -8.11
CA ILE A 334 17.19 -8.30 -7.47
C ILE A 334 17.35 -8.68 -6.00
N SER A 335 18.27 -9.60 -5.70
CA SER A 335 18.57 -10.02 -4.32
C SER A 335 19.15 -8.87 -3.49
N VAL A 336 20.13 -8.14 -4.04
CA VAL A 336 20.70 -6.94 -3.39
C VAL A 336 19.62 -5.90 -3.15
N ASN A 337 18.76 -5.63 -4.15
CA ASN A 337 17.66 -4.69 -4.00
C ASN A 337 16.68 -5.10 -2.89
N ASN A 338 16.31 -6.39 -2.81
CA ASN A 338 15.44 -6.91 -1.76
C ASN A 338 16.06 -6.82 -0.35
N ALA A 339 17.37 -7.03 -0.24
CA ALA A 339 18.09 -6.82 1.02
C ALA A 339 18.09 -5.34 1.45
N CYS A 340 18.43 -4.44 0.52
CA CYS A 340 18.34 -2.99 0.74
C CYS A 340 16.91 -2.53 1.04
N ASN A 341 15.90 -3.16 0.46
CA ASN A 341 14.48 -2.91 0.73
C ASN A 341 14.10 -3.27 2.16
N ALA A 342 14.50 -4.45 2.64
CA ALA A 342 14.24 -4.88 4.00
C ALA A 342 14.92 -3.93 5.02
N LEU A 343 16.20 -3.62 4.82
CA LEU A 343 16.96 -2.73 5.69
C LEU A 343 16.45 -1.28 5.63
N GLY A 344 16.17 -0.77 4.44
CA GLY A 344 15.68 0.58 4.21
C GLY A 344 14.36 0.84 4.93
N LYS A 345 13.41 -0.11 4.89
CA LYS A 345 12.14 -0.01 5.61
C LYS A 345 12.32 0.12 7.12
N ILE A 346 13.26 -0.61 7.70
CA ILE A 346 13.54 -0.57 9.15
C ILE A 346 14.24 0.74 9.50
N LEU A 347 15.35 1.06 8.83
CA LEU A 347 16.18 2.23 9.12
C LEU A 347 15.39 3.53 8.93
N LEU A 348 14.70 3.67 7.80
CA LEU A 348 13.92 4.87 7.49
C LEU A 348 12.62 4.91 8.30
N GLY A 349 12.10 3.76 8.76
CA GLY A 349 11.03 3.69 9.76
C GLY A 349 11.44 4.29 11.12
N ILE A 350 12.66 4.00 11.60
CA ILE A 350 13.22 4.61 12.83
C ILE A 350 13.33 6.13 12.68
N VAL A 351 13.84 6.60 11.54
CA VAL A 351 13.99 8.03 11.26
C VAL A 351 12.62 8.70 11.17
N ALA A 352 11.64 8.07 10.51
CA ALA A 352 10.30 8.60 10.34
C ALA A 352 9.55 8.84 11.66
N ASP A 353 9.74 7.99 12.67
CA ASP A 353 9.14 8.21 13.98
C ASP A 353 9.74 9.43 14.72
N ARG A 354 10.90 9.95 14.28
CA ARG A 354 11.53 11.17 14.84
C ARG A 354 11.17 12.44 14.08
N ILE A 355 11.23 12.40 12.74
CA ILE A 355 11.03 13.60 11.91
C ILE A 355 9.58 13.75 11.39
N GLY A 356 8.72 12.78 11.64
CA GLY A 356 7.35 12.71 11.15
C GLY A 356 7.19 11.83 9.90
N ARG A 357 6.09 11.09 9.82
CA ARG A 357 5.90 10.03 8.82
C ARG A 357 5.63 10.59 7.43
N VAL A 358 4.88 11.70 7.35
CA VAL A 358 4.63 12.41 6.08
C VAL A 358 5.91 13.09 5.56
N ASN A 359 6.74 13.64 6.46
CA ASN A 359 8.05 14.20 6.07
C ASN A 359 8.98 13.12 5.51
N MET A 360 9.03 11.94 6.14
CA MET A 360 9.83 10.84 5.62
C MET A 360 9.26 10.29 4.30
N LEU A 361 7.93 10.24 4.13
CA LEU A 361 7.33 9.93 2.82
C LEU A 361 7.84 10.86 1.72
N LEU A 362 7.85 12.18 1.98
CA LEU A 362 8.35 13.16 1.02
C LEU A 362 9.83 12.93 0.66
N ILE A 363 10.68 12.76 1.68
CA ILE A 363 12.12 12.55 1.50
C ILE A 363 12.37 11.28 0.69
N THR A 364 11.71 10.18 1.04
CA THR A 364 11.92 8.89 0.36
C THR A 364 11.45 8.91 -1.09
N THR A 365 10.31 9.52 -1.40
CA THR A 365 9.86 9.65 -2.80
C THR A 365 10.76 10.57 -3.60
N ALA A 366 11.18 11.70 -3.03
CA ALA A 366 12.08 12.64 -3.69
C ALA A 366 13.42 11.98 -4.01
N LEU A 367 14.03 11.30 -3.02
CA LEU A 367 15.29 10.58 -3.21
C LEU A 367 15.13 9.46 -4.24
N SER A 368 14.00 8.75 -4.27
CA SER A 368 13.73 7.71 -5.28
C SER A 368 13.65 8.28 -6.70
N ALA A 369 13.03 9.45 -6.86
CA ALA A 369 12.97 10.16 -8.13
C ALA A 369 14.37 10.63 -8.57
N ILE A 370 15.12 11.26 -7.65
CA ILE A 370 16.50 11.71 -7.89
C ILE A 370 17.38 10.54 -8.28
N CYS A 371 17.34 9.42 -7.55
CA CYS A 371 18.15 8.25 -7.87
C CYS A 371 17.82 7.68 -9.27
N SER A 372 16.55 7.74 -9.69
CA SER A 372 16.14 7.30 -11.03
C SER A 372 16.71 8.21 -12.13
N PHE A 373 16.70 9.53 -11.93
CA PHE A 373 17.25 10.49 -12.89
C PHE A 373 18.78 10.62 -12.87
N VAL A 374 19.42 10.39 -11.72
CA VAL A 374 20.86 10.59 -11.54
C VAL A 374 21.66 9.31 -11.78
N PHE A 375 21.09 8.15 -11.46
CA PHE A 375 21.81 6.88 -11.61
C PHE A 375 21.27 6.03 -12.76
N TRP A 376 19.96 5.77 -12.83
CA TRP A 376 19.44 4.86 -13.86
C TRP A 376 19.46 5.48 -15.25
N LEU A 377 18.90 6.69 -15.41
CA LEU A 377 18.86 7.35 -16.71
C LEU A 377 20.28 7.53 -17.31
N PRO A 378 21.29 8.04 -16.59
CA PRO A 378 22.64 8.15 -17.13
C PRO A 378 23.30 6.79 -17.40
N SER A 379 22.95 5.74 -16.66
CA SER A 379 23.39 4.36 -16.96
C SER A 379 22.95 3.93 -18.37
N THR A 380 21.77 4.36 -18.84
CA THR A 380 21.26 4.02 -20.19
C THR A 380 21.94 4.81 -21.32
N LEU A 381 22.54 5.97 -20.99
CA LEU A 381 23.09 6.92 -21.96
C LEU A 381 24.62 6.88 -22.04
N THR A 382 25.28 6.38 -21.00
CA THR A 382 26.73 6.42 -20.87
C THR A 382 27.40 5.41 -21.81
N PRO A 383 28.33 5.84 -22.69
CA PRO A 383 29.02 4.93 -23.61
C PRO A 383 30.02 4.00 -22.92
N SER A 384 30.60 4.42 -21.78
CA SER A 384 31.59 3.61 -21.05
C SER A 384 30.89 2.54 -20.21
N LEU A 385 31.08 1.28 -20.60
CA LEU A 385 30.47 0.12 -19.94
C LEU A 385 30.75 0.08 -18.42
N PRO A 386 31.98 0.31 -17.92
CA PRO A 386 32.24 0.28 -16.48
C PRO A 386 31.50 1.38 -15.70
N ALA A 387 31.34 2.57 -16.28
CA ALA A 387 30.59 3.66 -15.64
C ALA A 387 29.09 3.37 -15.64
N ALA A 388 28.54 2.87 -16.75
CA ALA A 388 27.15 2.46 -16.84
C ALA A 388 26.80 1.36 -15.82
N GLN A 389 27.71 0.40 -15.64
CA GLN A 389 27.64 -0.64 -14.63
C GLN A 389 27.66 -0.08 -13.20
N GLY A 390 28.60 0.83 -12.87
CA GLY A 390 28.67 1.46 -11.56
C GLY A 390 27.42 2.28 -11.20
N LEU A 391 26.87 3.01 -12.17
CA LEU A 391 25.63 3.76 -12.02
C LEU A 391 24.44 2.82 -11.76
N PHE A 392 24.35 1.70 -12.47
CA PHE A 392 23.28 0.72 -12.26
C PHE A 392 23.35 0.04 -10.89
N ILE A 393 24.55 -0.33 -10.42
CA ILE A 393 24.74 -0.89 -9.07
C ILE A 393 24.27 0.12 -8.01
N THR A 394 24.68 1.38 -8.16
CA THR A 394 24.30 2.47 -7.25
C THR A 394 22.78 2.66 -7.25
N TYR A 395 22.15 2.62 -8.43
CA TYR A 395 20.70 2.67 -8.55
C TYR A 395 20.02 1.49 -7.86
N ALA A 396 20.46 0.26 -8.08
CA ALA A 396 19.85 -0.94 -7.49
C ALA A 396 19.83 -0.88 -5.95
N ILE A 397 20.91 -0.38 -5.33
CA ILE A 397 21.03 -0.22 -3.87
C ILE A 397 20.17 0.94 -3.35
N THR A 398 20.31 2.12 -3.96
CA THR A 398 19.62 3.34 -3.50
C THR A 398 18.12 3.25 -3.72
N TYR A 399 17.68 2.77 -4.88
CA TYR A 399 16.27 2.54 -5.19
C TYR A 399 15.63 1.54 -4.23
N GLY A 400 16.31 0.41 -3.96
CA GLY A 400 15.85 -0.58 -2.99
C GLY A 400 15.63 0.03 -1.61
N THR A 401 16.54 0.90 -1.18
CA THR A 401 16.47 1.55 0.14
C THR A 401 15.35 2.59 0.21
N PHE A 402 15.26 3.53 -0.74
CA PHE A 402 14.33 4.67 -0.64
C PHE A 402 12.93 4.35 -1.15
N ALA A 403 12.79 3.65 -2.27
CA ALA A 403 11.47 3.40 -2.87
C ALA A 403 10.61 2.47 -1.99
N SER A 404 11.26 1.56 -1.27
CA SER A 404 10.62 0.59 -0.39
C SER A 404 10.06 1.18 0.90
N ALA A 405 10.74 2.18 1.46
CA ALA A 405 10.33 2.83 2.69
C ALA A 405 8.98 3.56 2.51
N TYR A 406 8.66 4.03 1.30
CA TYR A 406 7.31 4.54 1.03
C TYR A 406 6.23 3.52 1.37
N VAL A 407 6.44 2.24 1.00
CA VAL A 407 5.44 1.18 1.20
C VAL A 407 5.20 0.92 2.69
N SER A 408 6.25 0.96 3.53
CA SER A 408 6.12 0.77 4.98
C SER A 408 5.55 1.99 5.70
N LEU A 409 5.89 3.19 5.23
CA LEU A 409 5.41 4.44 5.80
C LEU A 409 3.96 4.75 5.43
N PHE A 410 3.51 4.28 4.27
CA PHE A 410 2.18 4.57 3.73
C PHE A 410 1.05 4.34 4.75
N PRO A 411 0.82 3.12 5.29
CA PRO A 411 -0.27 2.89 6.25
C PRO A 411 -0.08 3.70 7.55
N ALA A 412 1.15 3.88 8.02
CA ALA A 412 1.43 4.63 9.24
C ALA A 412 1.13 6.14 9.08
N ALA A 413 1.41 6.70 7.90
CA ALA A 413 1.10 8.09 7.55
C ALA A 413 -0.40 8.31 7.37
N LEU A 414 -1.15 7.34 6.84
CA LEU A 414 -2.61 7.47 6.71
C LEU A 414 -3.30 7.59 8.07
N ILE A 415 -2.84 6.87 9.09
CA ILE A 415 -3.36 7.03 10.46
C ILE A 415 -3.08 8.44 10.98
N GLU A 416 -1.91 8.99 10.71
CA GLU A 416 -1.53 10.35 11.13
C GLU A 416 -2.38 11.43 10.42
N VAL A 417 -2.71 11.23 9.14
CA VAL A 417 -3.46 12.21 8.34
C VAL A 417 -4.98 12.15 8.62
N PHE A 418 -5.56 10.95 8.65
CA PHE A 418 -7.02 10.76 8.68
C PHE A 418 -7.58 10.28 10.03
N GLY A 419 -6.69 9.98 10.97
CA GLY A 419 -7.02 9.43 12.28
C GLY A 419 -7.33 7.92 12.23
N PRO A 420 -7.21 7.22 13.38
CA PRO A 420 -7.48 5.78 13.48
C PRO A 420 -8.96 5.43 13.23
N GLN A 421 -9.88 6.41 13.30
CA GLN A 421 -11.30 6.21 13.03
C GLN A 421 -11.57 5.93 11.55
N ASN A 422 -10.94 6.71 10.67
CA ASN A 422 -11.18 6.64 9.23
C ASN A 422 -10.13 5.81 8.48
N PHE A 423 -9.00 5.52 9.14
CA PHE A 423 -7.87 4.83 8.54
C PHE A 423 -8.26 3.58 7.75
N ALA A 424 -8.97 2.62 8.35
CA ALA A 424 -9.26 1.36 7.67
C ALA A 424 -9.99 1.57 6.33
N SER A 425 -11.06 2.38 6.30
CA SER A 425 -11.78 2.64 5.04
C SER A 425 -10.90 3.40 4.03
N VAL A 426 -10.20 4.45 4.47
CA VAL A 426 -9.32 5.24 3.59
C VAL A 426 -8.19 4.39 3.01
N ASN A 427 -7.58 3.56 3.85
CA ASN A 427 -6.53 2.61 3.48
C ASN A 427 -7.00 1.67 2.37
N GLY A 428 -8.23 1.16 2.44
CA GLY A 428 -8.79 0.26 1.43
C GLY A 428 -8.88 0.90 0.06
N VAL A 429 -9.47 2.10 -0.04
CA VAL A 429 -9.61 2.80 -1.33
C VAL A 429 -8.26 3.21 -1.88
N LEU A 430 -7.35 3.67 -1.02
CA LEU A 430 -6.02 4.06 -1.46
C LEU A 430 -5.17 2.87 -1.92
N TYR A 431 -5.26 1.70 -1.28
CA TYR A 431 -4.62 0.48 -1.78
C TYR A 431 -5.25 0.03 -3.10
N MET A 432 -6.57 0.12 -3.29
CA MET A 432 -7.22 -0.17 -4.57
C MET A 432 -6.61 0.67 -5.71
N VAL A 433 -6.50 1.99 -5.49
CA VAL A 433 -5.91 2.91 -6.46
C VAL A 433 -4.43 2.60 -6.71
N ARG A 434 -3.67 2.20 -5.68
CA ARG A 434 -2.29 1.72 -5.87
C ARG A 434 -2.24 0.46 -6.74
N GLY A 435 -3.16 -0.48 -6.55
CA GLY A 435 -3.30 -1.67 -7.40
C GLY A 435 -3.58 -1.31 -8.87
N MET A 436 -4.44 -0.32 -9.11
CA MET A 436 -4.68 0.22 -10.47
C MET A 436 -3.41 0.87 -11.04
N GLY A 437 -2.69 1.65 -10.23
CA GLY A 437 -1.42 2.26 -10.62
C GLY A 437 -0.40 1.22 -11.09
N THR A 438 -0.22 0.14 -10.33
CA THR A 438 0.67 -0.97 -10.70
C THR A 438 0.24 -1.64 -12.01
N LEU A 439 -1.07 -1.87 -12.21
CA LEU A 439 -1.59 -2.51 -13.43
C LEU A 439 -1.33 -1.67 -14.70
N ILE A 440 -1.25 -0.34 -14.57
CA ILE A 440 -0.98 0.57 -15.68
C ILE A 440 0.54 0.73 -15.86
N GLY A 441 1.27 1.01 -14.78
CA GLY A 441 2.66 1.46 -14.85
C GLY A 441 3.62 0.44 -15.45
N THR A 442 3.56 -0.81 -15.00
CA THR A 442 4.50 -1.85 -15.45
C THR A 442 4.29 -2.25 -16.92
N PRO A 443 3.06 -2.52 -17.40
CA PRO A 443 2.83 -2.78 -18.81
C PRO A 443 3.15 -1.60 -19.73
N SER A 444 2.84 -0.37 -19.31
CA SER A 444 3.19 0.84 -20.06
C SER A 444 4.71 0.95 -20.24
N ALA A 445 5.48 0.72 -19.17
CA ALA A 445 6.94 0.75 -19.24
C ALA A 445 7.51 -0.36 -20.13
N GLY A 446 6.96 -1.59 -20.03
CA GLY A 446 7.36 -2.69 -20.89
C GLY A 446 7.04 -2.46 -22.37
N ALA A 447 5.97 -1.73 -22.68
CA ALA A 447 5.64 -1.33 -24.06
C ALA A 447 6.70 -0.41 -24.67
N MET A 448 7.27 0.50 -23.87
CA MET A 448 8.31 1.44 -24.33
C MET A 448 9.59 0.73 -24.77
N ILE A 449 9.97 -0.36 -24.10
CA ILE A 449 11.13 -1.17 -24.51
C ILE A 449 10.83 -1.87 -25.84
N ARG A 450 9.63 -2.45 -25.99
CA ARG A 450 9.25 -3.19 -27.20
C ARG A 450 9.18 -2.32 -28.45
N SER A 451 8.79 -1.06 -28.30
CA SER A 451 8.81 -0.08 -29.40
C SER A 451 10.22 0.43 -29.73
N SER A 452 11.22 0.15 -28.89
CA SER A 452 12.58 0.62 -29.11
C SER A 452 13.34 -0.31 -30.06
N ALA A 453 13.88 0.24 -31.14
CA ALA A 453 14.79 -0.46 -32.05
C ALA A 453 16.08 -0.95 -31.35
N HIS A 454 16.36 -0.46 -30.15
CA HIS A 454 17.57 -0.73 -29.37
C HIS A 454 17.29 -1.54 -28.11
N ALA A 455 16.24 -2.38 -28.09
CA ALA A 455 15.82 -3.15 -26.90
C ALA A 455 16.92 -4.06 -26.31
N ALA A 456 17.88 -4.50 -27.14
CA ALA A 456 19.04 -5.29 -26.70
C ALA A 456 20.18 -4.46 -26.10
N LEU A 457 20.12 -3.12 -26.21
CA LEU A 457 21.13 -2.19 -25.74
C LEU A 457 20.63 -1.42 -24.51
N PRO A 458 21.54 -0.88 -23.68
CA PRO A 458 21.17 -0.08 -22.51
C PRO A 458 20.27 1.13 -22.88
N SER A 459 20.50 1.72 -24.06
CA SER A 459 19.73 2.86 -24.56
C SER A 459 18.25 2.54 -24.81
N GLY A 460 17.88 1.27 -25.00
CA GLY A 460 16.49 0.83 -25.14
C GLY A 460 15.64 1.06 -23.89
N TYR A 461 16.29 1.23 -22.73
CA TYR A 461 15.63 1.44 -21.43
C TYR A 461 15.51 2.92 -21.04
N LYS A 462 16.03 3.84 -21.88
CA LYS A 462 16.00 5.28 -21.63
C LYS A 462 14.59 5.77 -21.31
N ASP A 463 13.62 5.52 -22.18
CA ASP A 463 12.27 6.07 -22.03
C ASP A 463 11.54 5.47 -20.81
N MET A 464 11.80 4.20 -20.50
CA MET A 464 11.33 3.56 -19.27
C MET A 464 11.92 4.25 -18.03
N SER A 465 13.22 4.53 -18.02
CA SER A 465 13.87 5.19 -16.89
C SER A 465 13.35 6.61 -16.66
N VAL A 466 13.06 7.35 -17.75
CA VAL A 466 12.41 8.67 -17.70
C VAL A 466 10.99 8.55 -17.15
N LEU A 467 10.20 7.59 -17.63
CA LEU A 467 8.84 7.36 -17.13
C LEU A 467 8.84 7.12 -15.62
N VAL A 468 9.70 6.22 -15.13
CA VAL A 468 9.80 5.92 -13.69
C VAL A 468 10.21 7.16 -12.90
N GLY A 469 11.21 7.92 -13.36
CA GLY A 469 11.61 9.17 -12.72
C GLY A 469 10.47 10.18 -12.65
N CYS A 470 9.74 10.38 -13.75
CA CYS A 470 8.60 11.31 -13.83
C CYS A 470 7.44 10.89 -12.93
N LEU A 471 7.10 9.60 -12.89
CA LEU A 471 6.05 9.08 -12.00
C LEU A 471 6.42 9.29 -10.53
N LEU A 472 7.68 9.05 -10.14
CA LEU A 472 8.16 9.29 -8.77
C LEU A 472 8.23 10.78 -8.42
N ALA A 473 8.60 11.63 -9.38
CA ALA A 473 8.56 13.08 -9.20
C ALA A 473 7.13 13.59 -9.03
N GLY A 474 6.18 13.09 -9.83
CA GLY A 474 4.76 13.37 -9.69
C GLY A 474 4.19 12.87 -8.36
N ALA A 475 4.61 11.68 -7.91
CA ALA A 475 4.27 11.18 -6.58
C ALA A 475 4.80 12.11 -5.47
N THR A 476 6.03 12.61 -5.62
CA THR A 476 6.63 13.59 -4.70
C THR A 476 5.83 14.88 -4.66
N ALA A 477 5.42 15.41 -5.82
CA ALA A 477 4.56 16.60 -5.88
C ALA A 477 3.21 16.37 -5.17
N GLY A 478 2.62 15.19 -5.30
CA GLY A 478 1.41 14.83 -4.56
C GLY A 478 1.63 14.77 -3.03
N VAL A 479 2.78 14.29 -2.56
CA VAL A 479 3.13 14.32 -1.12
C VAL A 479 3.41 15.75 -0.64
N VAL A 480 4.05 16.59 -1.45
CA VAL A 480 4.21 18.04 -1.16
C VAL A 480 2.83 18.68 -0.98
N TRP A 481 1.91 18.42 -1.90
CA TRP A 481 0.54 18.93 -1.81
C TRP A 481 -0.12 18.49 -0.49
N LEU A 482 -0.06 17.20 -0.15
CA LEU A 482 -0.56 16.71 1.14
C LEU A 482 0.06 17.47 2.33
N ARG A 483 1.37 17.75 2.26
CA ARG A 483 2.07 18.44 3.34
C ARG A 483 1.63 19.89 3.49
N ILE A 484 1.40 20.60 2.39
CA ILE A 484 0.86 21.97 2.38
C ILE A 484 -0.53 22.00 3.02
N GLU A 485 -1.41 21.07 2.65
CA GLU A 485 -2.75 20.94 3.24
C GLU A 485 -2.72 20.67 4.75
N GLN A 486 -1.77 19.84 5.22
CA GLN A 486 -1.57 19.66 6.65
C GLN A 486 -1.07 20.92 7.37
N GLY A 487 -0.31 21.78 6.68
CA GLY A 487 0.15 23.06 7.20
C GLY A 487 -1.00 24.04 7.37
N ILE A 488 -1.88 24.13 6.36
CA ILE A 488 -3.06 25.01 6.37
C ILE A 488 -4.00 24.64 7.54
N ASP A 489 -4.32 23.36 7.71
CA ASP A 489 -5.18 22.88 8.81
C ASP A 489 -4.63 23.19 10.20
N LYS A 490 -3.29 23.27 10.35
CA LYS A 490 -2.66 23.64 11.62
C LYS A 490 -2.73 25.13 11.92
N GLN A 491 -2.89 25.99 10.91
CA GLN A 491 -3.06 27.44 11.09
C GLN A 491 -4.51 27.83 11.35
N GLN A 492 -5.47 26.99 10.96
CA GLN A 492 -6.90 27.20 11.18
C GLN A 492 -7.40 26.67 12.54
N ARG A 493 -6.57 25.93 13.27
CA ARG A 493 -6.83 25.47 14.65
C ARG A 493 -6.01 26.30 15.61
#